data_AF-A0A2W6EDA5-F1
#
_entry.id   AF-A0A2W6EDA5-F1
#
_cell.length_a   1.000
_cell.length_b   1.000
_cell.length_c   1.000
_cell.angle_alpha   90.00
_cell.angle_beta   90.00
_cell.angle_gamma   90.00
#
_symmetry.space_group_name_H-M   'P 1'
#
loop_
_entity.id
_entity.type
_entity.pdbx_description
1 polymer ?
#
loop_
_entity_poly.entity_id
_entity_poly.type
_entity_poly.pdbx_seq_one_letter_code
_entity_poly.pdbx_strand_id
1 'polypeptide(L)' 'MGFVIAVVLIVVVVALVAPILVLAARIARQAPQINQALQQAYRNTLPLADLRQTIDHAEVILGGLERGRARLGG' A
#
# COMPACT_ATOMS: atom_id res chain seq x y z
N MET A 1 2.74 54.50 7.26
CA MET A 1 2.08 53.77 6.15
C MET A 1 2.83 52.51 5.74
N GLY A 2 4.12 52.57 5.37
CA GLY A 2 4.87 51.37 4.92
C GLY A 2 4.90 50.20 5.92
N PHE A 3 5.03 50.47 7.23
CA PHE A 3 4.98 49.44 8.27
C PHE A 3 3.64 48.69 8.32
N VAL A 4 2.52 49.42 8.21
CA VAL A 4 1.17 48.84 8.23
C VAL A 4 0.98 47.90 7.04
N ILE A 5 1.43 48.32 5.86
CA ILE A 5 1.36 47.51 4.63
C ILE A 5 2.18 46.22 4.79
N ALA A 6 3.39 46.31 5.33
CA ALA A 6 4.25 45.15 5.56
C ALA A 6 3.60 44.14 6.52
N VAL A 7 3.03 44.60 7.63
CA VAL A 7 2.33 43.75 8.60
C VAL A 7 1.13 43.05 7.94
N VAL A 8 0.33 43.78 7.17
CA VAL A 8 -0.83 43.21 6.45
C VAL A 8 -0.39 42.09 5.52
N LEU A 9 0.68 42.28 4.74
CA LEU A 9 1.18 41.25 3.83
C LEU A 9 1.65 40.01 4.58
N ILE A 10 2.37 40.16 5.69
CA ILE A 10 2.82 39.02 6.51
C ILE A 10 1.61 38.24 7.03
N VAL A 11 0.59 38.94 7.54
CA VAL A 11 -0.64 38.30 8.04
C VAL A 11 -1.35 37.53 6.93
N VAL A 12 -1.48 38.10 5.74
CA VAL A 12 -2.09 37.42 4.59
C VAL A 12 -1.30 36.16 4.22
N VAL A 13 0.02 36.25 4.13
CA VAL A 13 0.87 35.09 3.80
C VAL A 13 0.74 33.99 4.86
N VAL A 14 0.80 34.34 6.15
CA VAL A 14 0.64 33.37 7.24
C VAL A 14 -0.74 32.72 7.21
N ALA A 15 -1.80 33.49 6.93
CA ALA A 15 -3.15 32.96 6.79
C ALA A 15 -3.28 31.96 5.63
N LEU A 16 -2.57 32.18 4.52
CA LEU A 16 -2.54 31.25 3.39
C LEU A 16 -1.73 29.99 3.67
N VAL A 17 -0.62 30.10 4.40
CA VAL A 17 0.28 28.97 4.66
C VAL A 17 -0.24 28.09 5.80
N ALA A 18 -0.86 28.66 6.82
CA ALA A 18 -1.38 27.94 7.98
C ALA A 18 -2.26 26.71 7.66
N PRO A 19 -3.27 26.76 6.75
CA PRO A 19 -4.09 25.60 6.46
C PRO A 19 -3.30 24.44 5.84
N ILE A 20 -2.29 24.74 5.02
CA ILE A 20 -1.42 23.73 4.41
C ILE A 20 -0.60 23.01 5.49
N LEU A 21 -0.04 23.77 6.43
CA LEU A 21 0.72 23.21 7.56
C LEU A 21 -0.16 22.34 8.48
N VAL A 22 -1.40 22.77 8.73
CA VAL A 22 -2.37 21.99 9.51
C VAL A 22 -2.71 20.68 8.80
N LEU A 23 -2.96 20.72 7.49
CA LEU A 23 -3.21 19.52 6.70
C LEU A 23 -2.01 18.56 6.72
N ALA A 24 -0.81 19.09 6.51
CA ALA A 24 0.43 18.30 6.56
C ALA A 24 0.62 17.63 7.93
N ALA A 25 0.37 18.36 9.02
CA ALA A 25 0.45 17.81 10.37
C ALA A 25 -0.58 16.70 10.61
N ARG A 26 -1.79 16.82 10.06
CA ARG A 26 -2.82 15.76 10.13
C ARG A 26 -2.39 14.52 9.36
N ILE A 27 -1.88 14.68 8.14
CA ILE A 27 -1.36 13.57 7.33
C ILE A 27 -0.20 12.88 8.04
N ALA A 28 0.75 13.64 8.58
CA ALA A 28 1.91 13.10 9.29
C ALA A 28 1.51 12.20 10.49
N ARG A 29 0.40 12.51 11.18
CA ARG A 29 -0.13 11.69 12.28
C ARG A 29 -0.83 10.41 11.81
N GLN A 30 -1.44 10.43 10.63
CA GLN A 30 -2.21 9.31 10.08
C GLN A 30 -1.33 8.35 9.26
N ALA A 31 -0.32 8.88 8.56
CA ALA A 31 0.61 8.11 7.73
C ALA A 31 1.22 6.87 8.41
N PRO A 32 1.72 6.91 9.67
CA PRO A 32 2.27 5.71 10.29
C PRO A 32 1.22 4.61 10.54
N GLN A 33 -0.01 4.99 10.90
CA GLN A 33 -1.10 4.03 11.14
C GLN A 33 -1.50 3.33 9.84
N ILE A 34 -1.64 4.10 8.76
CA ILE A 34 -1.92 3.58 7.43
C ILE A 34 -0.79 2.65 6.99
N ASN A 35 0.47 3.06 7.12
CA ASN A 35 1.61 2.24 6.74
C ASN A 35 1.68 0.93 7.55
N GLN A 36 1.39 0.97 8.85
CA GLN A 36 1.31 -0.25 9.68
C GLN A 36 0.21 -1.20 9.20
N ALA A 37 -0.98 -0.67 8.89
CA ALA A 37 -2.07 -1.46 8.35
C ALA A 37 -1.71 -2.09 7.00
N LEU A 38 -1.06 -1.34 6.10
CA LEU A 38 -0.55 -1.88 4.82
C LEU A 38 0.51 -2.95 5.03
N GLN A 39 1.47 -2.76 5.95
CA GLN A 39 2.48 -3.77 6.26
C GLN A 39 1.87 -5.04 6.85
N GLN A 40 0.81 -4.91 7.65
CA GLN A 40 0.08 -6.05 8.19
C GLN A 40 -0.70 -6.77 7.09
N ALA A 41 -1.41 -6.04 6.23
CA ALA A 41 -2.09 -6.60 5.07
C ALA A 41 -1.11 -7.36 4.17
N TYR A 42 0.03 -6.73 3.84
CA TYR A 42 1.10 -7.36 3.05
C TYR A 42 1.60 -8.66 3.69
N ARG A 43 1.92 -8.65 4.99
CA ARG A 43 2.34 -9.87 5.73
C ARG A 43 1.27 -10.96 5.72
N ASN A 44 0.00 -10.59 5.87
CA ASN A 44 -1.10 -11.54 5.85
C ASN A 44 -1.35 -12.11 4.44
N THR A 45 -1.03 -11.36 3.39
CA THR A 45 -1.19 -11.80 1.99
C THR A 45 0.05 -12.44 1.38
N LEU A 46 1.22 -12.36 2.04
CA LEU A 46 2.43 -13.05 1.59
C LEU A 46 2.19 -14.55 1.32
N PRO A 47 1.50 -15.30 2.20
CA PRO A 47 1.20 -16.71 1.96
C PRO A 47 0.34 -16.99 0.72
N LEU A 48 -0.40 -16.00 0.19
CA LEU A 48 -1.15 -16.18 -1.07
C LEU A 48 -0.20 -16.31 -2.27
N ALA A 49 1.01 -15.76 -2.21
CA ALA A 49 2.01 -15.99 -3.24
C ALA A 49 2.47 -17.47 -3.24
N ASP A 50 2.66 -18.05 -2.06
CA ASP A 50 3.05 -19.46 -1.89
C ASP A 50 1.93 -20.43 -2.34
N LEU A 51 0.66 -20.03 -2.19
CA LEU A 51 -0.46 -20.78 -2.76
C LEU A 51 -0.36 -20.91 -4.28
N ARG A 52 0.14 -19.88 -4.98
CA ARG A 52 0.34 -19.94 -6.43
C ARG A 52 1.40 -20.97 -6.82
N GLN A 53 2.50 -21.04 -6.08
CA GLN A 53 3.52 -22.08 -6.27
C GLN A 53 2.95 -23.49 -6.01
N THR A 54 2.07 -23.63 -5.02
CA THR A 54 1.40 -24.91 -4.74
C THR A 54 0.47 -25.33 -5.88
N ILE A 55 -0.26 -24.37 -6.47
CA ILE A 55 -1.09 -24.62 -7.66
C ILE A 55 -0.23 -25.07 -8.84
N ASP A 56 0.89 -24.40 -9.10
CA ASP A 56 1.83 -24.77 -10.17
C ASP A 56 2.35 -26.22 -9.98
N HIS A 57 2.71 -26.58 -8.75
CA HIS A 57 3.10 -27.96 -8.43
C HIS A 57 1.93 -28.95 -8.62
N ALA A 58 0.71 -28.58 -8.23
CA ALA A 58 -0.47 -29.42 -8.39
C ALA A 58 -0.79 -29.68 -9.87
N GLU A 59 -0.64 -28.69 -10.76
CA GLU A 59 -0.80 -28.88 -12.21
C GLU A 59 0.22 -29.86 -12.79
N VAL A 60 1.49 -29.76 -12.37
CA VAL A 60 2.54 -30.70 -12.79
C VAL A 60 2.22 -32.13 -12.33
N ILE A 61 1.76 -32.30 -11.10
CA ILE A 61 1.34 -33.60 -10.55
C ILE A 61 0.14 -34.13 -11.35
N LEU A 62 -0.89 -33.31 -11.58
CA LEU A 62 -2.07 -33.71 -12.33
C LEU A 62 -1.70 -34.18 -13.75
N GLY A 63 -0.86 -33.42 -14.47
CA GLY A 63 -0.37 -33.82 -15.79
C GLY A 63 0.52 -35.07 -15.75
N GLY A 64 1.21 -35.32 -14.64
CA GLY A 64 1.93 -36.58 -14.39
C GLY A 64 0.99 -37.77 -14.18
N LEU A 65 -0.07 -37.59 -13.39
CA LEU A 65 -1.10 -38.58 -13.12
C LEU A 65 -1.89 -38.93 -14.38
N GLU A 66 -2.25 -37.95 -15.21
CA GLU A 66 -2.92 -38.19 -16.50
C GLU A 66 -2.05 -39.01 -17.46
N ARG A 67 -0.76 -38.67 -17.57
CA ARG A 67 0.20 -39.45 -18.37
C ARG A 67 0.39 -40.87 -17.82
N GLY A 68 0.46 -41.01 -16.49
CA GLY A 68 0.53 -42.31 -15.82
C GLY A 68 -0.71 -43.16 -16.12
N ARG A 69 -1.90 -42.58 -15.99
CA ARG A 69 -3.18 -43.21 -16.34
C ARG A 69 -3.24 -43.63 -17.80
N ALA A 70 -2.82 -42.76 -18.73
CA ALA A 70 -2.78 -43.10 -20.16
C ALA A 70 -1.82 -44.27 -20.47
N ARG A 71 -0.70 -44.37 -19.73
CA ARG A 71 0.25 -45.50 -19.85
C ARG A 71 -0.24 -46.79 -19.22
N LEU A 72 -1.04 -46.69 -18.16
CA LEU A 72 -1.63 -47.82 -17.45
C LEU A 72 -2.94 -48.31 -18.09
N GLY A 73 -3.29 -47.81 -19.27
CA GLY A 73 -4.44 -48.29 -20.04
C GLY A 73 -5.78 -47.71 -19.58
N GLY A 74 -5.82 -46.40 -19.31
CA GLY A 74 -7.09 -45.67 -19.42
C GLY A 74 -7.77 -45.93 -20.75
#